data_AF-A0A9P1IW57-F1
#
_entry.id   AF-A0A9P1IW57-F1
#
_cell.length_a   1.000
_cell.length_b   1.000
_cell.length_c   1.000
_cell.angle_alpha   90.00
_cell.angle_beta   90.00
_cell.angle_gamma   90.00
#
_symmetry.space_group_name_H-M   'P 1'
#
loop_
_entity.id
_entity.type
_entity.pdbx_description
1 polymer ?
#
loop_
_entity_poly.entity_id
_entity_poly.type
_entity_poly.pdbx_seq_one_letter_code
_entity_poly.pdbx_strand_id
1 'polypeptide(L)'
;MKSSAFLVLAAMNVLVDSEINSNLKCVDVSMECEYRARYCYNPNYTGLMFKMCRSTCDWCHTSLDGALKRVRRQVKDQSLEFEDIGDSQNSSVTPTGTCMDHSQKCEATAALCTSSNYQSIMAIKCPKTCGVC
;
A
#
# COMPACT_ATOMS: atom_id res chain seq x y z
N MET A 1 42.75 36.06 -38.25
CA MET A 1 42.31 36.47 -36.90
C MET A 1 40.80 36.75 -36.96
N LYS A 2 40.03 36.10 -36.06
CA LYS A 2 38.59 36.31 -35.73
C LYS A 2 37.58 35.77 -36.76
N SER A 3 36.51 35.05 -36.42
CA SER A 3 36.05 34.48 -35.13
C SER A 3 34.99 33.41 -35.41
N SER A 4 35.03 32.37 -34.59
CA SER A 4 34.09 31.26 -34.46
C SER A 4 32.61 31.65 -34.37
N ALA A 5 31.77 31.04 -35.20
CA ALA A 5 30.32 31.05 -35.05
C ALA A 5 29.67 29.80 -35.66
N PHE A 6 30.13 28.61 -35.27
CA PHE A 6 29.40 27.35 -35.53
C PHE A 6 29.43 26.49 -34.28
N LEU A 7 28.93 27.07 -33.18
CA LEU A 7 28.62 26.33 -31.96
C LEU A 7 27.32 25.55 -32.17
N VAL A 8 27.49 24.29 -32.56
CA VAL A 8 26.74 23.12 -32.07
C VAL A 8 25.21 23.24 -32.12
N LEU A 9 24.64 23.10 -33.31
CA LEU A 9 23.26 22.62 -33.52
C LEU A 9 23.27 21.08 -33.57
N ALA A 10 23.63 20.45 -32.44
CA ALA A 10 23.44 19.01 -32.27
C ALA A 10 22.01 18.77 -31.77
N ALA A 11 21.10 18.65 -32.73
CA ALA A 11 19.84 17.94 -32.57
C ALA A 11 20.13 16.46 -32.30
N MET A 12 20.26 16.10 -31.03
CA MET A 12 19.97 14.77 -30.55
C MET A 12 19.03 14.95 -29.38
N ASN A 13 17.78 14.59 -29.61
CA ASN A 13 16.76 14.44 -28.61
C ASN A 13 17.40 13.85 -27.35
N VAL A 14 17.62 14.69 -26.35
CA VAL A 14 17.76 14.27 -24.97
C VAL A 14 16.52 13.44 -24.76
N LEU A 15 16.69 12.12 -24.78
CA LEU A 15 15.75 11.21 -24.20
C LEU A 15 15.55 11.78 -22.80
N VAL A 16 14.40 12.43 -22.62
CA VAL A 16 13.78 12.56 -21.32
C VAL A 16 13.41 11.13 -20.97
N ASP A 17 14.42 10.31 -20.67
CA ASP A 17 14.24 9.31 -19.65
C ASP A 17 13.87 10.15 -18.44
N SER A 18 12.55 10.25 -18.23
CA SER A 18 12.02 10.56 -16.92
C SER A 18 12.57 9.48 -16.03
N GLU A 19 13.78 9.70 -15.53
CA GLU A 19 14.26 9.08 -14.32
C GLU A 19 13.18 9.45 -13.33
N ILE A 20 12.28 8.49 -13.10
CA ILE A 20 11.25 8.58 -12.08
C ILE A 20 12.03 9.03 -10.88
N ASN A 21 11.88 10.29 -10.50
CA ASN A 21 12.62 10.89 -9.41
C ASN A 21 12.13 10.16 -8.18
N SER A 22 12.82 9.06 -7.90
CA SER A 22 12.57 8.13 -6.81
C SER A 22 12.91 8.79 -5.47
N ASN A 23 13.24 10.08 -5.48
CA ASN A 23 13.03 11.00 -4.37
C ASN A 23 11.66 11.70 -4.46
N LEU A 24 10.56 10.93 -4.44
CA LEU A 24 9.45 11.36 -3.60
C LEU A 24 10.04 11.36 -2.19
N LYS A 25 10.59 12.50 -1.76
CA LYS A 25 11.34 12.68 -0.52
C LYS A 25 10.62 11.85 0.55
N CYS A 26 11.25 10.77 1.00
CA CYS A 26 10.59 9.87 1.93
C CYS A 26 10.42 10.62 3.24
N VAL A 27 9.21 11.09 3.49
CA VAL A 27 8.88 11.89 4.64
C VAL A 27 7.57 11.38 5.20
N ASP A 28 7.39 11.64 6.48
CA ASP A 28 6.12 11.46 7.11
C ASP A 28 5.20 12.60 6.72
N VAL A 29 3.98 12.24 6.34
CA VAL A 29 2.90 13.18 5.98
C VAL A 29 2.08 13.52 7.22
N SER A 30 2.00 12.60 8.18
CA SER A 30 1.33 12.84 9.46
C SER A 30 2.32 13.32 10.52
N MET A 31 1.93 14.35 11.28
CA MET A 31 2.65 14.82 12.46
C MET A 31 2.60 13.85 13.64
N GLU A 32 1.74 12.84 13.60
CA GLU A 32 1.55 11.88 14.70
C GLU A 32 2.36 10.59 14.51
N CYS A 33 3.27 10.54 13.53
CA CYS A 33 3.97 9.32 13.18
C CYS A 33 4.85 8.80 14.31
N GLU A 34 5.55 9.68 15.04
CA GLU A 34 6.35 9.33 16.21
C GLU A 34 5.53 8.52 17.24
N TYR A 35 4.34 9.01 17.61
CA TYR A 35 3.45 8.33 18.55
C TYR A 35 2.82 7.05 17.97
N ARG A 36 2.74 6.94 16.64
CA ARG A 36 2.12 5.82 15.92
C ARG A 36 3.13 4.79 15.42
N ALA A 37 4.42 4.93 15.75
CA ALA A 37 5.49 4.01 15.30
C ALA A 37 5.20 2.54 15.63
N ARG A 38 4.51 2.27 16.75
CA ARG A 38 4.10 0.90 17.11
C ARG A 38 3.19 0.22 16.08
N TYR A 39 2.52 0.98 15.23
CA TYR A 39 1.62 0.47 14.19
C TYR A 39 2.35 0.05 12.91
N CYS A 40 3.64 0.37 12.77
CA CYS A 40 4.44 -0.06 11.61
C CYS A 40 4.38 -1.59 11.44
N TYR A 41 4.41 -2.36 12.53
CA TYR A 41 4.39 -3.82 12.47
C TYR A 41 3.01 -4.45 12.70
N ASN A 42 1.94 -3.64 12.66
CA ASN A 42 0.58 -4.17 12.78
C ASN A 42 -0.04 -4.35 11.38
N PRO A 43 -0.47 -5.57 10.99
CA PRO A 43 -0.98 -5.84 9.65
C PRO A 43 -2.22 -5.03 9.30
N ASN A 44 -3.01 -4.62 10.29
CA ASN A 44 -4.22 -3.81 10.07
C ASN A 44 -3.89 -2.36 9.68
N TYR A 45 -2.70 -1.88 10.03
CA TYR A 45 -2.30 -0.48 9.85
C TYR A 45 -1.14 -0.32 8.86
N THR A 46 -0.57 -1.41 8.32
CA THR A 46 0.58 -1.35 7.41
C THR A 46 0.34 -0.42 6.23
N GLY A 47 -0.81 -0.49 5.56
CA GLY A 47 -1.12 0.39 4.43
C GLY A 47 -1.23 1.87 4.83
N LEU A 48 -1.86 2.14 5.97
CA LEU A 48 -1.97 3.50 6.51
C LEU A 48 -0.60 4.06 6.88
N MET A 49 0.21 3.28 7.60
CA MET A 49 1.56 3.65 8.00
C MET A 49 2.49 3.82 6.79
N PHE A 50 2.33 3.00 5.75
CA PHE A 50 3.11 3.12 4.51
C PHE A 50 2.82 4.41 3.76
N LYS A 51 1.58 4.90 3.81
CA LYS A 51 1.18 6.15 3.16
C LYS A 51 1.54 7.38 3.98
N MET A 52 1.36 7.32 5.31
CA MET A 52 1.42 8.50 6.17
C MET A 52 2.73 8.62 6.96
N CYS A 53 3.38 7.51 7.27
CA CYS A 53 4.50 7.41 8.22
C CYS A 53 5.66 6.57 7.66
N ARG A 54 5.91 6.70 6.35
CA ARG A 54 6.85 5.85 5.62
C ARG A 54 8.29 6.01 6.11
N SER A 55 8.66 7.22 6.55
CA SER A 55 9.98 7.50 7.10
C SER A 55 10.09 6.96 8.52
N THR A 56 9.10 7.24 9.38
CA THR A 56 9.07 6.69 10.75
C THR A 56 9.11 5.17 10.77
N CYS A 57 8.50 4.49 9.79
CA CYS A 57 8.51 3.03 9.70
C CYS A 57 9.72 2.44 8.93
N ASP A 58 10.70 3.25 8.53
CA ASP A 58 11.88 2.85 7.74
C ASP A 58 11.52 2.11 6.42
N TRP A 59 10.46 2.56 5.74
CA TRP A 59 9.97 1.96 4.50
C TRP A 59 10.28 2.78 3.23
N CYS A 60 11.21 3.73 3.32
CA CYS A 60 11.59 4.62 2.23
C CYS A 60 12.05 3.91 0.95
N HIS A 61 12.76 2.80 1.10
CA HIS A 61 13.25 1.98 -0.02
C HIS A 61 12.42 0.70 -0.22
N THR A 62 11.28 0.62 0.45
CA THR A 62 10.42 -0.58 0.43
C THR A 62 9.14 -0.27 -0.35
N SER A 63 8.64 -1.26 -1.09
CA SER A 63 7.31 -1.24 -1.69
C SER A 63 6.25 -1.63 -0.65
N LEU A 64 4.97 -1.31 -0.90
CA LEU A 64 3.89 -1.66 0.03
C LEU A 64 3.83 -3.19 0.28
N ASP A 65 3.99 -4.00 -0.76
CA ASP A 65 4.08 -5.46 -0.64
C ASP A 65 5.30 -5.91 0.18
N GLY A 66 6.43 -5.20 0.03
CA GLY A 66 7.62 -5.42 0.83
C GLY A 66 7.38 -5.15 2.32
N ALA A 67 6.66 -4.07 2.64
CA ALA A 67 6.28 -3.73 4.02
C ALA A 67 5.35 -4.79 4.61
N LEU A 68 4.31 -5.21 3.87
CA LEU A 68 3.40 -6.28 4.28
C LEU A 68 4.13 -7.60 4.54
N LYS A 69 5.12 -7.97 3.71
CA LYS A 69 5.95 -9.16 3.94
C LYS A 69 6.77 -9.04 5.23
N ARG A 70 7.35 -7.87 5.53
CA ARG A 70 8.09 -7.64 6.79
C ARG A 70 7.18 -7.78 8.02
N VAL A 71 5.98 -7.22 7.95
CA VAL A 71 4.98 -7.35 9.02
C VAL A 71 4.55 -8.81 9.21
N ARG A 72 4.23 -9.52 8.13
CA ARG A 72 3.85 -10.95 8.20
C ARG A 72 4.96 -11.81 8.80
N ARG A 73 6.24 -11.50 8.55
CA ARG A 73 7.36 -12.22 9.17
C ARG A 73 7.41 -12.06 10.68
N GLN A 74 7.07 -10.88 11.22
CA GLN A 74 7.01 -10.69 12.67
C GLN A 74 5.81 -11.38 13.34
N VAL A 75 4.72 -11.61 12.61
CA VAL A 75 3.56 -12.39 13.11
C VAL A 75 3.81 -13.90 13.02
N LYS A 76 4.81 -14.34 12.23
CA LYS A 76 5.13 -15.76 12.02
C LYS A 76 5.84 -16.43 13.21
N ASP A 77 6.25 -15.68 14.22
CA ASP A 77 6.84 -16.20 15.47
C ASP A 77 5.79 -16.77 16.45
N GLN A 78 4.51 -16.81 16.07
CA GLN A 78 3.44 -17.42 16.87
C GLN A 78 2.85 -18.71 16.27
N SER A 79 3.50 -19.29 15.26
CA SER A 79 3.19 -20.64 14.80
C SER A 79 4.46 -21.34 14.34
N LEU A 80 5.09 -22.04 15.27
CA LEU A 80 5.96 -23.16 14.96
C LEU A 80 5.22 -24.11 14.02
N GLU A 81 5.88 -24.41 12.90
CA GLU A 81 5.74 -25.60 12.05
C GLU A 81 4.35 -25.88 11.44
N PHE A 82 4.20 -25.52 10.16
CA PHE A 82 3.79 -26.55 9.22
C PHE A 82 4.65 -26.40 7.96
N GLU A 83 5.39 -27.47 7.69
CA GLU A 83 6.33 -27.55 6.59
C GLU A 83 5.65 -27.54 5.23
N ASP A 84 6.45 -27.00 4.32
CA ASP A 84 6.43 -27.09 2.88
C ASP A 84 5.64 -28.26 2.29
N ILE A 85 4.55 -27.96 1.57
CA ILE A 85 4.26 -28.67 0.33
C ILE A 85 4.16 -27.59 -0.73
N GLY A 86 5.22 -27.46 -1.51
CA GLY A 86 5.21 -26.66 -2.71
C GLY A 86 4.10 -27.15 -3.64
N ASP A 87 3.31 -26.20 -4.15
CA ASP A 87 3.01 -26.29 -5.57
C ASP A 87 2.88 -24.91 -6.19
N SER A 88 3.35 -24.88 -7.42
CA SER A 88 3.45 -23.75 -8.31
C SER A 88 2.12 -23.55 -9.03
N GLN A 89 1.84 -22.29 -9.37
CA GLN A 89 1.02 -21.84 -10.50
C GLN A 89 -0.46 -21.50 -10.21
N ASN A 90 -0.73 -20.21 -10.42
CA ASN A 90 -1.95 -19.66 -11.02
C ASN A 90 -3.27 -19.76 -10.21
N SER A 91 -3.33 -19.07 -9.08
CA SER A 91 -4.62 -18.81 -8.42
C SER A 91 -5.33 -17.61 -9.05
N SER A 92 -6.10 -17.87 -10.12
CA SER A 92 -7.36 -17.15 -10.30
C SER A 92 -8.24 -17.52 -9.11
N VAL A 93 -8.09 -16.78 -8.01
CA VAL A 93 -8.94 -16.89 -6.83
C VAL A 93 -10.32 -16.41 -7.27
N THR A 94 -11.14 -17.34 -7.77
CA THR A 94 -12.58 -17.19 -7.73
C THR A 94 -12.91 -17.09 -6.24
N PRO A 95 -13.36 -15.93 -5.72
CA PRO A 95 -13.71 -15.84 -4.33
C PRO A 95 -15.05 -16.55 -4.19
N THR A 96 -15.04 -17.86 -3.98
CA THR A 96 -16.13 -18.56 -3.29
C THR A 96 -16.08 -18.23 -1.79
N GLY A 97 -15.74 -16.98 -1.47
CA GLY A 97 -15.79 -16.42 -0.14
C GLY A 97 -17.24 -16.12 0.17
N THR A 98 -17.76 -16.74 1.22
CA THR A 98 -19.07 -16.45 1.76
C THR A 98 -19.18 -14.94 2.01
N CYS A 99 -20.16 -14.30 1.35
CA CYS A 99 -20.46 -12.89 1.55
C CYS A 99 -20.85 -12.66 3.03
N MET A 100 -19.92 -12.06 3.79
CA MET A 100 -20.13 -11.76 5.20
C MET A 100 -19.51 -10.42 5.57
N ASP A 101 -20.05 -9.82 6.62
CA ASP A 101 -19.49 -8.60 7.17
C ASP A 101 -18.21 -8.91 7.97
N HIS A 102 -17.20 -8.06 7.82
CA HIS A 102 -15.90 -8.19 8.47
C HIS A 102 -15.73 -7.27 9.69
N SER A 103 -16.78 -6.52 10.06
CA SER A 103 -16.79 -5.63 11.21
C SER A 103 -18.03 -5.86 12.07
N GLN A 104 -17.87 -5.85 13.39
CA GLN A 104 -18.97 -5.99 14.34
C GLN A 104 -19.89 -4.75 14.38
N LYS A 105 -19.43 -3.63 13.84
CA LYS A 105 -20.18 -2.36 13.83
C LYS A 105 -21.02 -2.17 12.58
N CYS A 106 -21.05 -3.14 11.67
CA CYS A 106 -21.70 -2.97 10.36
C CYS A 106 -23.17 -2.56 10.49
N GLU A 107 -23.92 -3.20 11.39
CA GLU A 107 -25.33 -2.87 11.66
C GLU A 107 -25.50 -1.41 12.12
N ALA A 108 -24.67 -0.94 13.05
CA ALA A 108 -24.71 0.43 13.55
C ALA A 108 -24.27 1.46 12.48
N THR A 109 -23.50 1.05 11.48
CA THR A 109 -22.98 1.92 10.42
C THR A 109 -23.67 1.73 9.07
N ALA A 110 -24.80 1.03 9.00
CA ALA A 110 -25.49 0.74 7.73
C ALA A 110 -25.83 2.00 6.93
N ALA A 111 -26.13 3.12 7.59
CA ALA A 111 -26.38 4.41 6.94
C ALA A 111 -25.18 4.93 6.13
N LEU A 112 -23.96 4.48 6.42
CA LEU A 112 -22.76 4.88 5.70
C LEU A 112 -22.61 4.22 4.32
N CYS A 113 -23.40 3.18 4.03
CA CYS A 113 -23.38 2.51 2.71
C CYS A 113 -23.77 3.46 1.56
N THR A 114 -24.60 4.47 1.83
CA THR A 114 -25.03 5.47 0.83
C THR A 114 -24.23 6.77 0.89
N SER A 115 -23.34 6.94 1.88
CA SER A 115 -22.49 8.11 2.01
C SER A 115 -21.30 8.01 1.06
N SER A 116 -21.15 8.97 0.15
CA SER A 116 -20.06 9.02 -0.85
C SER A 116 -18.65 8.84 -0.26
N ASN A 117 -18.41 9.38 0.93
CA ASN A 117 -17.11 9.28 1.60
C ASN A 117 -16.80 7.90 2.19
N TYR A 118 -17.81 7.10 2.49
CA TYR A 118 -17.67 5.86 3.27
C TYR A 118 -18.14 4.61 2.52
N GLN A 119 -18.84 4.77 1.40
CA GLN A 119 -19.35 3.68 0.58
C GLN A 119 -18.25 2.68 0.19
N SER A 120 -17.07 3.15 -0.23
CA SER A 120 -15.95 2.28 -0.61
C SER A 120 -15.41 1.47 0.59
N ILE A 121 -15.33 2.09 1.76
CA ILE A 121 -14.87 1.42 2.99
C ILE A 121 -15.92 0.40 3.44
N MET A 122 -17.19 0.79 3.41
CA MET A 122 -18.31 -0.05 3.79
C MET A 122 -18.47 -1.24 2.84
N ALA A 123 -18.22 -1.07 1.55
CA ALA A 123 -18.23 -2.18 0.59
C ALA A 123 -17.15 -3.24 0.89
N ILE A 124 -16.02 -2.84 1.48
CA ILE A 124 -14.95 -3.77 1.85
C ILE A 124 -15.19 -4.37 3.24
N LYS A 125 -15.67 -3.58 4.20
CA LYS A 125 -15.80 -4.00 5.60
C LYS A 125 -17.14 -4.64 5.93
N CYS A 126 -18.19 -4.25 5.22
CA CYS A 126 -19.58 -4.60 5.49
C CYS A 126 -20.33 -4.94 4.19
N PRO A 127 -19.81 -5.82 3.32
CA PRO A 127 -20.38 -6.08 2.01
C PRO A 127 -21.80 -6.65 2.08
N LYS A 128 -22.09 -7.46 3.11
CA LYS A 128 -23.41 -8.06 3.31
C LYS A 128 -24.41 -7.02 3.81
N THR A 129 -24.02 -6.19 4.79
CA THR A 129 -24.88 -5.10 5.29
C THR A 129 -25.21 -4.08 4.19
N CYS A 130 -24.26 -3.78 3.30
CA CYS A 130 -24.50 -2.85 2.20
C CYS A 130 -25.12 -3.49 0.95
N GLY A 131 -25.32 -4.81 0.91
CA GLY A 131 -25.87 -5.52 -0.24
C GLY A 131 -25.02 -5.40 -1.51
N VAL A 132 -23.70 -5.34 -1.37
CA VAL A 132 -22.74 -5.23 -2.50
C VAL A 132 -22.03 -6.55 -2.82
N CYS A 133 -22.53 -7.63 -2.23
CA CYS A 133 -22.40 -8.96 -2.77
C CYS A 133 -23.46 -9.16 -3.87
#